data_AF-A0A417CKU6-F1
#
_entry.id   AF-A0A417CKU6-F1
#
_cell.length_a   1.000
_cell.length_b   1.000
_cell.length_c   1.000
_cell.angle_alpha   90.00
_cell.angle_beta   90.00
_cell.angle_gamma   90.00
#
_symmetry.space_group_name_H-M   'P 1'
#
loop_
_entity.id
_entity.type
_entity.pdbx_description
1 polymer ?
#
loop_
_entity_poly.entity_id
_entity_poly.type
_entity_poly.pdbx_seq_one_letter_code
_entity_poly.pdbx_strand_id
1 'polypeptide(L)'
;MEKKEFNKLLLLSMGAYIIAGFMFAIGLIMKQTVLLITFYIIAAALMISGVIALFNNYKKNKIKLLLFLCIIGTILFILISTAMIASL
;
A
#
# COMPACT_ATOMS: atom_id res chain seq x y z
N MET A 1 -14.63 8.03 17.39
CA MET A 1 -14.70 7.20 16.17
C MET A 1 -15.93 6.33 16.18
N GLU A 2 -16.98 6.85 15.55
CA GLU A 2 -18.18 6.09 15.22
C GLU A 2 -17.82 5.02 14.18
N LYS A 3 -18.62 3.94 14.13
CA LYS A 3 -18.42 2.80 13.20
C LYS A 3 -18.24 3.26 11.74
N LYS A 4 -18.87 4.39 11.38
CA LYS A 4 -18.87 5.00 10.04
C LYS A 4 -17.51 5.58 9.64
N GLU A 5 -16.80 6.24 10.56
CA GLU A 5 -15.49 6.86 10.30
C GLU A 5 -14.39 5.81 10.16
N PHE A 6 -14.46 4.75 10.98
CA PHE A 6 -13.53 3.63 10.88
C PHE A 6 -13.63 2.93 9.52
N ASN A 7 -14.85 2.71 9.02
CA ASN A 7 -15.06 2.07 7.73
C ASN A 7 -14.53 2.92 6.58
N LYS A 8 -14.67 4.26 6.64
CA LYS A 8 -14.08 5.18 5.65
C LYS A 8 -12.55 5.10 5.61
N LEU A 9 -11.90 5.08 6.77
CA LEU A 9 -10.44 4.98 6.87
C LEU A 9 -9.90 3.63 6.40
N LEU A 10 -10.61 2.55 6.69
CA LEU A 10 -10.26 1.24 6.19
C LEU A 10 -10.38 1.17 4.67
N LEU A 11 -11.44 1.74 4.11
CA LEU A 11 -11.63 1.89 2.67
C LEU A 11 -10.50 2.72 2.02
N LEU A 12 -10.11 3.82 2.67
CA LEU A 12 -9.04 4.70 2.22
C LEU A 12 -7.69 3.97 2.19
N SER A 13 -7.35 3.24 3.25
CA SER A 13 -6.11 2.48 3.33
C SER A 13 -6.08 1.33 2.32
N MET A 14 -7.17 0.59 2.16
CA MET A 14 -7.29 -0.42 1.09
C MET A 14 -7.16 0.21 -0.30
N GLY A 15 -7.77 1.37 -0.51
CA GLY A 15 -7.64 2.14 -1.75
C GLY A 15 -6.19 2.53 -2.03
N ALA A 16 -5.44 2.97 -1.01
CA ALA A 16 -4.03 3.33 -1.14
C ALA A 16 -3.18 2.13 -1.58
N TYR A 17 -3.40 0.94 -1.02
CA TYR A 17 -2.69 -0.29 -1.46
C TYR A 17 -3.00 -0.66 -2.91
N ILE A 18 -4.27 -0.56 -3.32
CA ILE A 18 -4.69 -0.87 -4.69
C ILE A 18 -4.07 0.12 -5.68
N ILE A 19 -4.13 1.42 -5.37
CA ILE A 19 -3.54 2.48 -6.20
C ILE A 19 -2.02 2.31 -6.32
N ALA A 20 -1.34 1.99 -5.21
CA ALA A 20 0.11 1.70 -5.23
C ALA A 20 0.45 0.55 -6.18
N GLY A 21 -0.32 -0.54 -6.14
CA GLY A 21 -0.15 -1.68 -7.05
C GLY A 21 -0.37 -1.30 -8.52
N PHE A 22 -1.41 -0.52 -8.83
CA PHE A 22 -1.68 -0.07 -10.20
C PHE A 22 -0.59 0.88 -10.72
N MET A 23 -0.14 1.84 -9.92
CA MET A 23 0.93 2.77 -10.33
C MET A 23 2.22 2.02 -10.66
N PHE A 24 2.57 1.01 -9.85
CA PHE A 24 3.74 0.19 -10.12
C PHE A 24 3.58 -0.67 -11.38
N ALA A 25 2.41 -1.30 -11.59
CA ALA A 25 2.12 -2.06 -12.80
C ALA A 25 2.22 -1.21 -14.08
N ILE A 26 1.75 0.05 -14.04
CA ILE A 26 1.90 1.00 -15.15
C ILE A 26 3.37 1.28 -15.42
N GLY A 27 4.18 1.49 -14.37
CA GLY A 27 5.63 1.67 -14.52
C GLY A 27 6.32 0.47 -15.18
N LEU A 28 5.90 -0.74 -14.85
CA LEU A 28 6.37 -2.00 -15.45
C LEU A 28 6.03 -2.09 -16.94
N ILE A 29 4.80 -1.74 -17.32
CA ILE A 29 4.33 -1.81 -18.71
C ILE A 29 5.07 -0.81 -19.61
N MET A 30 5.36 0.39 -19.09
CA MET A 30 6.04 1.45 -19.83
C MET A 30 7.51 1.12 -20.16
N LYS A 31 8.12 0.11 -19.50
CA LYS A 31 9.51 -0.36 -19.70
C LYS A 31 10.58 0.74 -19.69
N GLN A 32 10.27 1.88 -19.10
CA GLN A 32 11.18 3.02 -19.03
C GLN A 32 11.76 3.09 -17.63
N THR A 33 13.06 2.81 -17.49
CA THR A 33 13.75 2.60 -16.22
C THR A 33 13.54 3.76 -15.23
N VAL A 34 13.59 5.01 -15.72
CA VAL A 34 13.36 6.20 -14.89
C VAL A 34 11.93 6.23 -14.35
N LEU A 35 10.94 5.96 -15.19
CA LEU A 35 9.52 5.95 -14.82
C LEU A 35 9.19 4.78 -13.87
N LEU A 36 9.80 3.61 -14.08
CA LEU A 36 9.69 2.45 -13.19
C LEU A 36 10.18 2.77 -11.77
N ILE A 37 11.38 3.36 -11.64
CA ILE A 37 11.95 3.77 -10.34
C ILE A 37 11.05 4.82 -9.67
N THR A 38 10.57 5.80 -10.43
CA THR A 38 9.74 6.89 -9.90
C THR A 38 8.41 6.36 -9.37
N PHE A 39 7.74 5.48 -10.13
CA PHE A 39 6.48 4.86 -9.69
C PHE A 39 6.66 3.88 -8.53
N TYR A 40 7.80 3.18 -8.45
CA TYR A 40 8.14 2.34 -7.30
C TYR A 40 8.25 3.16 -6.01
N ILE A 41 8.95 4.30 -6.04
CA ILE A 41 9.08 5.19 -4.87
C ILE A 41 7.71 5.71 -4.43
N ILE A 42 6.87 6.13 -5.38
CA ILE A 42 5.51 6.62 -5.07
C ILE A 42 4.65 5.48 -4.48
N ALA A 43 4.69 4.29 -5.05
CA ALA A 43 3.95 3.13 -4.56
C ALA A 43 4.38 2.75 -3.12
N ALA A 44 5.68 2.76 -2.83
CA ALA A 44 6.22 2.52 -1.49
C ALA A 44 5.72 3.56 -0.47
N ALA A 45 5.75 4.84 -0.83
CA ALA A 45 5.25 5.92 0.02
C ALA A 45 3.73 5.81 0.30
N LEU A 46 2.94 5.41 -0.70
CA LEU A 46 1.51 5.14 -0.54
C LEU A 46 1.24 3.96 0.40
N MET A 47 2.02 2.88 0.31
CA MET A 47 1.87 1.74 1.22
C MET A 47 2.19 2.14 2.67
N ILE A 48 3.29 2.85 2.90
CA ILE A 48 3.70 3.30 4.23
C ILE A 48 2.64 4.23 4.84
N SER A 49 2.13 5.20 4.05
CA SER A 49 1.08 6.09 4.52
C SER A 49 -0.24 5.35 4.81
N GLY A 50 -0.57 4.31 4.04
CA GLY A 50 -1.70 3.42 4.29
C GLY A 50 -1.61 2.69 5.64
N VAL A 51 -0.41 2.21 6.01
CA VAL A 51 -0.14 1.59 7.32
C VAL A 51 -0.25 2.63 8.44
N ILE A 52 0.38 3.80 8.29
CA ILE A 52 0.39 4.86 9.31
C ILE A 52 -1.03 5.37 9.58
N ALA A 53 -1.84 5.59 8.53
CA ALA A 53 -3.22 6.04 8.67
C ALA A 53 -4.09 5.04 9.46
N LEU A 54 -3.88 3.74 9.26
CA LEU A 54 -4.53 2.68 10.03
C LEU A 54 -4.04 2.65 11.48
N PHE A 55 -2.73 2.79 11.69
CA PHE A 55 -2.11 2.71 13.01
C PHE A 55 -2.51 3.90 13.89
N ASN A 56 -2.56 5.10 13.32
CA ASN A 56 -2.89 6.34 14.03
C ASN A 56 -4.38 6.42 14.45
N ASN A 57 -5.27 5.75 13.71
CA ASN A 57 -6.71 5.75 13.99
C ASN A 57 -7.20 4.55 14.80
N TYR A 58 -6.28 3.82 15.43
CA TYR A 58 -6.60 2.54 16.01
C TYR A 58 -7.19 2.61 17.42
N LYS A 59 -8.38 2.01 17.62
CA LYS A 59 -8.91 1.69 18.95
C LYS A 59 -8.56 0.24 19.29
N LYS A 60 -8.14 0.00 20.55
CA LYS A 60 -7.68 -1.30 21.14
C LYS A 60 -8.44 -2.56 20.69
N ASN A 61 -9.71 -2.45 20.30
CA ASN A 61 -10.57 -3.60 20.01
C ASN A 61 -10.46 -4.22 18.62
N LYS A 62 -9.67 -3.66 17.69
CA LYS A 62 -9.63 -4.19 16.32
C LYS A 62 -8.37 -4.94 15.95
N ILE A 63 -7.36 -5.06 16.84
CA ILE A 63 -5.94 -5.47 16.59
C ILE A 63 -5.73 -6.47 15.46
N LYS A 64 -6.53 -7.53 15.41
CA LYS A 64 -6.50 -8.55 14.35
C LYS A 64 -6.58 -7.97 12.92
N LEU A 65 -7.38 -6.93 12.70
CA LEU A 65 -7.60 -6.32 11.39
C LEU A 65 -6.42 -5.47 10.93
N LEU A 66 -5.83 -4.65 11.80
CA LEU A 66 -4.57 -3.93 11.52
C LEU A 66 -3.45 -4.90 11.20
N LEU A 67 -3.31 -5.96 12.00
CA LEU A 67 -2.29 -6.99 11.81
C LEU A 67 -2.47 -7.66 10.44
N PHE A 68 -3.72 -7.98 10.07
CA PHE A 68 -4.05 -8.48 8.75
C PHE A 68 -3.68 -7.52 7.61
N LEU A 69 -4.05 -6.24 7.70
CA LEU A 69 -3.70 -5.25 6.66
C LEU A 69 -2.19 -4.98 6.59
N CYS A 70 -1.48 -5.03 7.72
CA CYS A 70 -0.03 -4.86 7.77
C CYS A 70 0.69 -6.06 7.11
N ILE A 71 0.23 -7.28 7.35
CA ILE A 71 0.76 -8.48 6.68
C ILE A 71 0.52 -8.39 5.17
N ILE A 72 -0.70 -8.05 4.74
CA ILE A 72 -1.01 -7.88 3.31
C ILE A 72 -0.14 -6.79 2.67
N GLY A 73 -0.01 -5.64 3.33
CA GLY A 73 0.84 -4.55 2.87
C GLY A 73 2.30 -4.97 2.70
N THR A 74 2.82 -5.77 3.64
CA THR A 74 4.20 -6.28 3.59
C THR A 74 4.39 -7.28 2.45
N ILE A 75 3.44 -8.21 2.26
CA ILE A 75 3.47 -9.17 1.14
C ILE A 75 3.44 -8.43 -0.21
N LEU A 76 2.55 -7.44 -0.34
CA LEU A 76 2.46 -6.61 -1.53
C LEU A 76 3.74 -5.82 -1.79
N PHE A 77 4.35 -5.25 -0.74
CA PHE A 77 5.61 -4.54 -0.85
C PHE A 77 6.73 -5.45 -1.36
N ILE A 78 6.90 -6.63 -0.78
CA ILE A 78 7.89 -7.62 -1.23
C ILE A 78 7.66 -7.97 -2.70
N LEU A 79 6.41 -8.22 -3.10
CA LEU A 79 6.07 -8.61 -4.47
C LEU A 79 6.36 -7.49 -5.49
N ILE A 80 6.10 -6.23 -5.10
CA ILE A 80 6.45 -5.06 -5.91
C ILE A 80 7.97 -4.92 -6.01
N SER A 81 8.71 -5.08 -4.91
CA SER A 81 10.18 -5.00 -4.90
C SER A 81 10.83 -6.09 -5.74
N THR A 82 10.38 -7.34 -5.65
CA THR A 82 10.92 -8.44 -6.45
C THR A 82 10.63 -8.26 -7.93
N ALA A 83 9.42 -7.80 -8.28
CA ALA A 83 9.07 -7.46 -9.66
C ALA A 83 9.90 -6.30 -10.20
N MET A 84 10.24 -5.31 -9.36
CA MET A 84 11.11 -4.19 -9.74
C MET A 84 12.51 -4.69 -10.10
N ILE A 85 13.12 -5.49 -9.22
CA ILE A 85 14.43 -6.09 -9.44
C ILE A 85 14.46 -6.95 -10.71
N ALA A 86 13.40 -7.72 -10.98
CA ALA A 86 13.30 -8.54 -12.18
C ALA A 86 13.13 -7.73 -13.47
N SER A 87 12.69 -6.47 -13.37
CA SER A 87 12.43 -5.57 -14.50
C SER A 87 13.51 -4.51 -14.73
N LEU A 88 14.51 -4.45 -13.85
CA LEU A 88 15.69 -3.58 -13.96
C LEU A 88 16.73 -4.24 -14.87
#